data_AF-A0A3B0PGT5-F1
#
_entry.id   AF-A0A3B0PGT5-F1
#
_cell.length_a   1.000
_cell.length_b   1.000
_cell.length_c   1.000
_cell.angle_alpha   90.00
_cell.angle_beta   90.00
_cell.angle_gamma   90.00
#
_symmetry.space_group_name_H-M   'P 1'
#
loop_
_entity.id
_entity.type
_entity.pdbx_description
1 polymer ?
#
loop_
_entity_poly.entity_id
_entity_poly.type
_entity_poly.pdbx_seq_one_letter_code
_entity_poly.pdbx_strand_id
1 'polypeptide(L)'
;MPFFKNNKNNLDFIHKKIDILMKEISKLHAEEFLNQDHNLLTPKPFLKVFYDLKAIKYLLFDLFDNFYNYNKIIKNLKNNKDEIFNLILKSNIYRILLKSNISLDKLIMNLSYLTLDEKISLEINKVLINDPSVIVIGIFLEKLNEENQINILNKFNAYLLANEGIGIYFLDNINVAARLTTDLNIIYNARTIEQGKTNKIIENPINPLVKKLLNKEDTKSQENLKEFLDKNYLFVNILEYEIEPDHYIW
;
A
#
# COMPACT_ATOMS: atom_id res chain seq x y z
N MET A 1 8.42 -20.40 -28.42
CA MET A 1 7.13 -19.70 -28.32
C MET A 1 6.58 -19.43 -29.71
N PRO A 2 5.40 -19.96 -30.05
CA PRO A 2 4.74 -19.76 -31.35
C PRO A 2 4.44 -18.28 -31.67
N PHE A 3 4.20 -17.44 -30.65
CA PHE A 3 4.00 -15.99 -30.79
C PHE A 3 5.20 -15.28 -31.46
N PHE A 4 6.44 -15.68 -31.13
CA PHE A 4 7.65 -15.04 -31.67
C PHE A 4 7.93 -15.39 -33.13
N LYS A 5 7.69 -16.64 -33.54
CA LYS A 5 7.87 -17.08 -34.93
C LYS A 5 6.82 -16.44 -35.85
N ASN A 6 5.56 -16.39 -35.42
CA ASN A 6 4.50 -15.76 -36.20
C ASN A 6 4.66 -14.24 -36.28
N ASN A 7 5.03 -13.57 -35.17
CA ASN A 7 5.15 -12.11 -35.18
C ASN A 7 6.43 -11.60 -35.84
N LYS A 8 7.53 -12.36 -35.83
CA LYS A 8 8.73 -11.98 -36.60
C LYS A 8 8.43 -11.93 -38.10
N ASN A 9 7.74 -12.95 -38.62
CA ASN A 9 7.34 -12.98 -40.03
C ASN A 9 6.38 -11.83 -40.40
N ASN A 10 5.44 -11.50 -39.51
CA ASN A 10 4.54 -10.36 -39.69
C ASN A 10 5.28 -9.01 -39.64
N LEU A 11 6.26 -8.87 -38.75
CA LEU A 11 7.09 -7.67 -38.64
C LEU A 11 7.95 -7.47 -39.89
N ASP A 12 8.61 -8.54 -40.36
CA ASP A 12 9.40 -8.54 -41.59
C ASP A 12 8.52 -8.19 -42.82
N PHE A 13 7.25 -8.64 -42.81
CA PHE A 13 6.28 -8.30 -43.85
C PHE A 13 5.83 -6.83 -43.79
N ILE A 14 5.49 -6.31 -42.60
CA ILE A 14 5.14 -4.90 -42.39
C ILE A 14 6.32 -4.01 -42.78
N HIS A 15 7.54 -4.38 -42.39
CA HIS A 15 8.76 -3.68 -42.75
C HIS A 15 8.95 -3.58 -44.27
N LYS A 16 8.86 -4.73 -44.97
CA LYS A 16 8.96 -4.76 -46.43
C LYS A 16 7.90 -3.86 -47.08
N LYS A 17 6.67 -3.85 -46.57
CA LYS A 17 5.61 -2.97 -47.09
C LYS A 17 5.91 -1.50 -46.86
N ILE A 18 6.34 -1.11 -45.66
CA ILE A 18 6.70 0.28 -45.34
C ILE A 18 7.89 0.72 -46.21
N ASP A 19 8.90 -0.13 -46.41
CA ASP A 19 10.05 0.18 -47.27
C ASP A 19 9.67 0.34 -48.74
N ILE A 20 8.79 -0.51 -49.26
CA ILE A 20 8.27 -0.39 -50.63
C ILE A 20 7.52 0.94 -50.77
N LEU A 21 6.62 1.25 -49.83
CA LEU A 21 5.81 2.45 -49.88
C LEU A 21 6.65 3.73 -49.75
N MET A 22 7.67 3.72 -48.88
CA MET A 22 8.64 4.82 -48.77
C MET A 22 9.47 5.00 -50.05
N LYS A 23 9.88 3.91 -50.70
CA LYS A 23 10.60 3.96 -51.99
C LYS A 23 9.72 4.49 -53.11
N GLU A 24 8.46 4.05 -53.17
CA GLU A 24 7.48 4.53 -54.15
C GLU A 24 7.21 6.03 -53.97
N ILE A 25 6.96 6.48 -52.74
CA ILE A 25 6.80 7.91 -52.43
C ILE A 25 8.07 8.69 -52.82
N SER A 26 9.26 8.18 -52.49
CA SER A 26 10.52 8.85 -52.87
C SER A 26 10.73 8.95 -54.38
N LYS A 27 10.27 7.94 -55.14
CA LYS A 27 10.42 7.89 -56.58
C LYS A 27 9.41 8.78 -57.29
N LEU A 28 8.15 8.74 -56.85
CA LEU A 28 7.06 9.56 -57.40
C LEU A 28 7.29 11.06 -57.18
N HIS A 29 7.97 11.41 -56.09
CA HIS A 29 8.26 12.80 -55.71
C HIS A 29 9.76 13.14 -55.78
N ALA A 30 10.53 12.45 -56.63
CA ALA A 30 12.00 12.57 -56.67
C ALA A 30 12.50 14.00 -56.93
N GLU A 31 11.86 14.73 -57.84
CA GLU A 31 12.19 16.14 -58.13
C GLU A 31 11.93 17.05 -56.92
N GLU A 32 10.89 16.77 -56.13
CA GLU A 32 10.55 17.53 -54.93
C GLU A 32 11.49 17.20 -53.75
N PHE A 33 12.08 16.00 -53.73
CA PHE A 33 13.16 15.66 -52.79
C PHE A 33 14.50 16.30 -53.15
N LEU A 34 14.74 16.57 -54.44
CA LEU A 34 15.96 17.26 -54.91
C LEU A 34 15.88 18.77 -54.67
N ASN A 35 14.68 19.35 -54.79
CA ASN A 35 14.41 20.76 -54.55
C ASN A 35 13.94 21.00 -53.10
N GLN A 36 14.74 20.61 -52.11
CA GLN A 36 14.47 20.93 -50.70
C GLN A 36 14.58 22.43 -50.46
N ASP A 37 13.51 23.17 -50.70
CA ASP A 37 13.38 24.54 -50.21
C ASP A 37 13.24 24.51 -48.69
N HIS A 38 14.37 24.61 -47.98
CA HIS A 38 14.47 24.62 -46.52
C HIS A 38 13.73 25.81 -45.86
N ASN A 39 13.16 26.73 -46.65
CA ASN A 39 12.46 27.93 -46.18
C ASN A 39 10.93 27.77 -46.04
N LEU A 40 10.37 26.59 -46.34
CA LEU A 40 8.94 26.32 -46.14
C LEU A 40 8.64 26.00 -44.66
N LEU A 41 7.90 26.90 -44.01
CA LEU A 41 7.41 26.76 -42.62
C LEU A 41 6.48 25.55 -42.42
N THR A 42 5.89 25.01 -43.49
CA THR A 42 5.08 23.79 -43.46
C THR A 42 5.58 22.78 -44.50
N PRO A 43 5.90 21.54 -44.10
CA PRO A 43 6.28 20.52 -45.06
C PRO A 43 5.11 20.23 -46.00
N LYS A 44 5.38 20.10 -47.30
CA LYS A 44 4.38 19.67 -48.29
C LYS A 44 3.66 18.39 -47.80
N PRO A 45 2.37 18.19 -48.11
CA PRO A 45 1.59 17.06 -47.60
C PRO A 45 2.26 15.68 -47.76
N PHE A 46 2.93 15.44 -48.89
CA PHE A 46 3.62 14.17 -49.12
C PHE A 46 4.89 14.02 -48.25
N LEU A 47 5.67 15.10 -48.05
CA LEU A 47 6.85 15.10 -47.17
C LEU A 47 6.43 14.79 -45.73
N LYS A 48 5.32 15.38 -45.28
CA LYS A 48 4.71 15.06 -43.99
C LYS A 48 4.38 13.57 -43.89
N VAL A 49 3.70 13.00 -44.88
CA VAL A 49 3.39 11.56 -44.92
C VAL A 49 4.66 10.70 -44.88
N PHE A 50 5.70 11.08 -45.61
CA PHE A 50 7.00 10.39 -45.61
C PHE A 50 7.67 10.42 -44.24
N TYR A 51 7.71 11.59 -43.58
CA TYR A 51 8.28 11.71 -42.23
C TYR A 51 7.45 11.00 -41.16
N ASP A 52 6.12 11.04 -41.26
CA ASP A 52 5.22 10.31 -40.36
C ASP A 52 5.43 8.79 -40.49
N LEU A 53 5.54 8.26 -41.72
CA LEU A 53 5.87 6.85 -41.97
C LEU A 53 7.26 6.48 -41.44
N LYS A 54 8.24 7.36 -41.58
CA LYS A 54 9.58 7.19 -41.02
C LYS A 54 9.54 7.12 -39.49
N ALA A 55 8.76 8.00 -38.84
CA ALA A 55 8.60 8.01 -37.39
C ALA A 55 7.90 6.74 -36.88
N ILE A 56 6.83 6.30 -37.56
CA ILE A 56 6.12 5.04 -37.26
C ILE A 56 7.08 3.85 -37.37
N LYS A 57 7.94 3.82 -38.41
CA LYS A 57 8.96 2.78 -38.57
C LYS A 57 9.90 2.73 -37.37
N TYR A 58 10.43 3.87 -36.91
CA TYR A 58 11.31 3.91 -35.75
C TYR A 58 10.60 3.46 -34.46
N LEU A 59 9.40 3.97 -34.20
CA LEU A 59 8.63 3.62 -33.00
C LEU A 59 8.31 2.12 -32.94
N LEU A 60 7.98 1.52 -34.07
CA LEU A 60 7.71 0.08 -34.17
C LEU A 60 8.95 -0.76 -33.85
N PHE A 61 10.14 -0.33 -34.28
CA PHE A 61 11.40 -1.00 -33.94
C PHE A 61 11.76 -0.83 -32.47
N ASP A 62 11.65 0.39 -31.93
CA ASP A 62 11.95 0.64 -30.52
C ASP A 62 11.07 -0.21 -29.60
N LEU A 63 9.76 -0.30 -29.89
CA LEU A 63 8.84 -1.18 -29.17
C LEU A 63 9.21 -2.66 -29.31
N PHE A 64 9.65 -3.10 -30.49
CA PHE A 64 10.05 -4.48 -30.72
C PHE A 64 11.35 -4.84 -30.01
N ASP A 65 12.34 -3.95 -30.02
CA ASP A 65 13.61 -4.12 -29.32
C ASP A 65 13.40 -4.14 -27.80
N ASN A 66 12.56 -3.25 -27.29
CA ASN A 66 12.10 -3.27 -25.90
C ASN A 66 11.46 -4.62 -25.56
N PHE A 67 10.52 -5.12 -26.38
CA PHE A 67 9.88 -6.43 -26.18
C PHE A 67 10.87 -7.61 -26.30
N TYR A 68 11.83 -7.57 -27.22
CA TYR A 68 12.86 -8.60 -27.38
C TYR A 68 13.74 -8.67 -26.13
N ASN A 69 14.13 -7.51 -25.59
CA ASN A 69 14.86 -7.42 -24.33
C ASN A 69 14.07 -7.99 -23.16
N TYR A 70 12.77 -7.69 -23.05
CA TYR A 70 11.89 -8.34 -22.06
C TYR A 70 11.81 -9.86 -22.28
N ASN A 71 11.69 -10.35 -23.51
CA ASN A 71 11.65 -11.78 -23.79
C ASN A 71 12.98 -12.48 -23.46
N LYS A 72 14.12 -11.81 -23.64
CA LYS A 72 15.44 -12.33 -23.25
C LYS A 72 15.54 -12.48 -21.73
N ILE A 73 15.07 -11.47 -20.99
CA ILE A 73 14.90 -11.54 -19.53
C ILE A 73 14.00 -12.73 -19.20
N ILE A 74 12.80 -12.81 -19.77
CA ILE A 74 11.81 -13.88 -19.49
C ILE A 74 12.34 -15.29 -19.81
N LYS A 75 13.13 -15.45 -20.88
CA LYS A 75 13.76 -16.73 -21.21
C LYS A 75 14.88 -17.10 -20.24
N ASN A 76 15.64 -16.12 -19.74
CA ASN A 76 16.67 -16.33 -18.73
C ASN A 76 16.09 -16.52 -17.31
N LEU A 77 14.90 -15.97 -17.02
CA LEU A 77 14.20 -16.13 -15.73
C LEU A 77 14.03 -17.61 -15.35
N LYS A 78 13.75 -18.50 -16.32
CA LYS A 78 13.57 -19.94 -16.04
C LYS A 78 14.78 -20.61 -15.37
N ASN A 79 15.99 -20.08 -15.60
CA ASN A 79 17.22 -20.65 -15.08
C ASN A 79 17.88 -19.78 -13.99
N ASN A 80 17.34 -18.59 -13.71
CA ASN A 80 17.94 -17.64 -12.78
C ASN A 80 16.95 -17.23 -11.68
N LYS A 81 16.95 -17.98 -10.57
CA LYS A 81 16.09 -17.73 -9.39
C LYS A 81 16.28 -16.32 -8.84
N ASP A 82 17.49 -15.79 -8.89
CA ASP A 82 17.83 -14.47 -8.35
C ASP A 82 17.18 -13.34 -9.17
N GLU A 83 17.12 -13.48 -10.50
CA GLU A 83 16.42 -12.52 -11.35
C GLU A 83 14.91 -12.54 -11.14
N ILE A 84 14.30 -13.72 -10.93
CA ILE A 84 12.88 -13.83 -10.57
C ILE A 84 12.61 -13.16 -9.23
N PHE A 85 13.43 -13.46 -8.22
CA PHE A 85 13.29 -12.87 -6.90
C PHE A 85 13.39 -11.35 -6.96
N ASN A 86 14.39 -10.82 -7.66
CA ASN A 86 14.57 -9.38 -7.88
C ASN A 86 13.38 -8.74 -8.62
N LEU A 87 12.80 -9.43 -9.60
CA LEU A 87 11.62 -8.95 -10.30
C LEU A 87 10.40 -8.87 -9.38
N ILE A 88 10.15 -9.91 -8.57
CA ILE A 88 9.06 -9.95 -7.59
C ILE A 88 9.24 -8.84 -6.56
N LEU A 89 10.45 -8.67 -6.03
CA LEU A 89 10.76 -7.59 -5.08
C LEU A 89 10.48 -6.21 -5.68
N LYS A 90 11.01 -5.91 -6.88
CA LYS A 90 10.78 -4.64 -7.57
C LYS A 90 9.30 -4.40 -7.85
N SER A 91 8.57 -5.44 -8.24
CA SER A 91 7.12 -5.36 -8.47
C SER A 91 6.36 -5.02 -7.18
N ASN A 92 6.71 -5.67 -6.06
CA ASN A 92 6.08 -5.38 -4.77
C ASN A 92 6.39 -3.96 -4.28
N ILE A 93 7.64 -3.50 -4.41
CA ILE A 93 8.04 -2.12 -4.08
C ILE A 93 7.21 -1.13 -4.92
N TYR A 94 7.11 -1.36 -6.23
CA TYR A 94 6.32 -0.51 -7.11
C TYR A 94 4.84 -0.48 -6.70
N ARG A 95 4.25 -1.63 -6.38
CA ARG A 95 2.86 -1.71 -5.91
C ARG A 95 2.64 -0.95 -4.61
N ILE A 96 3.57 -1.02 -3.66
CA ILE A 96 3.50 -0.25 -2.41
C ILE A 96 3.46 1.23 -2.73
N LEU A 97 4.42 1.73 -3.53
CA LEU A 97 4.51 3.16 -3.86
C LEU A 97 3.28 3.68 -4.58
N LEU A 98 2.78 2.92 -5.56
CA LEU A 98 1.55 3.26 -6.27
C LEU A 98 0.37 3.37 -5.32
N LYS A 99 0.16 2.39 -4.43
CA LYS A 99 -0.92 2.43 -3.44
C LYS A 99 -0.73 3.54 -2.41
N SER A 100 0.52 3.94 -2.14
CA SER A 100 0.85 5.07 -1.27
C SER A 100 0.71 6.43 -1.95
N ASN A 101 0.36 6.48 -3.25
CA ASN A 101 0.34 7.69 -4.07
C ASN A 101 1.69 8.44 -4.12
N ILE A 102 2.80 7.69 -4.06
CA ILE A 102 4.16 8.23 -4.10
C ILE A 102 4.69 8.11 -5.53
N SER A 103 5.10 9.24 -6.15
CA SER A 103 5.74 9.22 -7.47
C SER A 103 7.02 8.39 -7.46
N LEU A 104 7.26 7.66 -8.54
CA LEU A 104 8.51 6.94 -8.79
C LEU A 104 9.74 7.85 -8.73
N ASP A 105 9.61 9.13 -9.09
CA ASP A 105 10.73 10.07 -9.06
C ASP A 105 11.30 10.26 -7.64
N LYS A 106 10.45 10.07 -6.62
CA LYS A 106 10.85 10.14 -5.21
C LYS A 106 11.69 8.95 -4.76
N LEU A 107 11.77 7.84 -5.52
CA LEU A 107 12.69 6.73 -5.23
C LEU A 107 14.15 7.11 -5.40
N ILE A 108 14.43 8.07 -6.29
CA ILE A 108 15.77 8.58 -6.54
C ILE A 108 16.21 9.48 -5.38
N MET A 109 15.24 10.04 -4.64
CA MET A 109 15.48 10.89 -3.49
C MET A 109 15.69 10.05 -2.21
N ASN A 110 16.38 10.63 -1.24
CA ASN A 110 16.49 10.04 0.09
C ASN A 110 15.09 9.96 0.75
N LEU A 111 14.74 8.80 1.33
CA LEU A 111 13.50 8.57 2.08
C LEU A 111 13.26 9.60 3.20
N SER A 112 14.31 10.29 3.65
CA SER A 112 14.23 11.40 4.60
C SER A 112 13.29 12.53 4.14
N TYR A 113 13.18 12.77 2.83
CA TYR A 113 12.37 13.85 2.24
C TYR A 113 10.87 13.57 2.17
N LEU A 114 10.43 12.35 2.50
CA LEU A 114 9.01 12.03 2.54
C LEU A 114 8.32 12.77 3.70
N THR A 115 7.12 13.28 3.43
CA THR A 115 6.27 13.86 4.48
C THR A 115 5.83 12.78 5.48
N LEU A 116 5.31 13.20 6.64
CA LEU A 116 4.81 12.25 7.63
C LEU A 116 3.68 11.38 7.05
N ASP A 117 2.75 11.99 6.31
CA ASP A 117 1.63 11.29 5.67
C ASP A 117 2.11 10.27 4.63
N GLU A 118 3.13 10.62 3.85
CA GLU A 118 3.74 9.70 2.89
C GLU A 118 4.42 8.52 3.59
N LYS A 119 5.14 8.77 4.69
CA LYS A 119 5.76 7.73 5.51
C LYS A 119 4.71 6.80 6.11
N ILE A 120 3.65 7.35 6.70
CA ILE A 120 2.53 6.57 7.25
C ILE A 120 1.87 5.73 6.16
N SER A 121 1.54 6.35 5.02
CA SER A 121 0.91 5.67 3.89
C SER A 121 1.79 4.53 3.35
N LEU A 122 3.10 4.73 3.33
CA LEU A 122 4.08 3.72 2.93
C LEU A 122 4.14 2.55 3.92
N GLU A 123 4.17 2.82 5.23
CA GLU A 123 4.15 1.77 6.25
C GLU A 123 2.85 0.95 6.24
N ILE A 124 1.69 1.60 6.10
CA ILE A 124 0.41 0.89 5.96
C ILE A 124 0.45 -0.04 4.76
N ASN A 125 0.87 0.45 3.59
CA ASN A 125 0.88 -0.35 2.37
C ASN A 125 1.91 -1.48 2.38
N LYS A 126 3.02 -1.35 3.12
CA LYS A 126 3.96 -2.46 3.39
C LYS A 126 3.29 -3.60 4.16
N VAL A 127 2.41 -3.28 5.11
CA VAL A 127 1.64 -4.29 5.85
C VAL A 127 0.61 -4.95 4.92
N LEU A 128 -0.20 -4.13 4.23
CA LEU A 128 -1.34 -4.60 3.44
C LEU A 128 -0.96 -5.36 2.16
N ILE A 129 0.26 -5.24 1.64
CA ILE A 129 0.65 -5.98 0.42
C ILE A 129 0.74 -7.50 0.64
N ASN A 130 0.91 -7.93 1.89
CA ASN A 130 1.00 -9.35 2.26
C ASN A 130 -0.36 -10.01 2.48
N ASP A 131 -1.45 -9.27 2.26
CA ASP A 131 -2.82 -9.73 2.47
C ASP A 131 -3.05 -10.39 3.86
N PRO A 132 -2.71 -9.68 4.97
CA PRO A 132 -2.68 -10.29 6.28
C PRO A 132 -4.09 -10.61 6.82
N SER A 133 -4.28 -11.82 7.34
CA SER A 133 -5.48 -12.20 8.10
C SER A 133 -5.50 -11.65 9.54
N VAL A 134 -4.32 -11.30 10.07
CA VAL A 134 -4.16 -10.71 11.41
C VAL A 134 -3.20 -9.54 11.34
N ILE A 135 -3.60 -8.40 11.91
CA ILE A 135 -2.77 -7.20 12.02
C ILE A 135 -2.55 -6.89 13.50
N VAL A 136 -1.28 -6.83 13.91
CA VAL A 136 -0.89 -6.45 15.27
C VAL A 136 -0.17 -5.11 15.23
N ILE A 137 -0.67 -4.13 15.98
CA ILE A 137 -0.07 -2.80 16.04
C ILE A 137 0.39 -2.52 17.47
N GLY A 138 1.67 -2.21 17.61
CA GLY A 138 2.31 -1.90 18.89
C GLY A 138 2.12 -0.46 19.35
N ILE A 139 2.64 -0.19 20.56
CA ILE A 139 2.45 1.05 21.33
C ILE A 139 2.96 2.33 20.65
N PHE A 140 3.82 2.24 19.64
CA PHE A 140 4.46 3.43 19.05
C PHE A 140 3.51 4.43 18.38
N LEU A 141 2.25 4.06 18.13
CA LEU A 141 1.21 4.99 17.70
C LEU A 141 1.00 6.16 18.67
N GLU A 142 1.31 5.97 19.96
CA GLU A 142 1.20 7.01 21.00
C GLU A 142 2.00 8.29 20.67
N LYS A 143 3.05 8.17 19.84
CA LYS A 143 3.89 9.30 19.42
C LYS A 143 3.18 10.24 18.44
N LEU A 144 2.07 9.80 17.85
CA LEU A 144 1.25 10.59 16.94
C LEU A 144 0.10 11.25 17.69
N ASN A 145 -0.43 12.35 17.15
CA ASN A 145 -1.65 12.95 17.69
C ASN A 145 -2.85 12.00 17.53
N GLU A 146 -3.90 12.23 18.33
CA GLU A 146 -5.09 11.38 18.36
C GLU A 146 -5.76 11.23 16.98
N GLU A 147 -5.81 12.32 16.21
CA GLU A 147 -6.39 12.33 14.87
C GLU A 147 -5.64 11.39 13.91
N ASN A 148 -4.30 11.42 13.91
CA ASN A 148 -3.49 10.53 13.09
C ASN A 148 -3.62 9.08 13.53
N GLN A 149 -3.65 8.80 14.84
CA GLN A 149 -3.88 7.45 15.35
C GLN A 149 -5.21 6.90 14.83
N ILE A 150 -6.29 7.68 14.95
CA ILE A 150 -7.62 7.33 14.47
C ILE A 150 -7.61 7.08 12.95
N ASN A 151 -7.00 7.97 12.17
CA ASN A 151 -6.93 7.83 10.72
C ASN A 151 -6.19 6.55 10.30
N ILE A 152 -5.06 6.24 10.94
CA ILE A 152 -4.27 5.04 10.67
C ILE A 152 -5.07 3.77 10.98
N LEU A 153 -5.61 3.70 12.19
CA LEU A 153 -6.35 2.53 12.66
C LEU A 153 -7.65 2.32 11.87
N ASN A 154 -8.33 3.38 11.45
CA ASN A 154 -9.49 3.28 10.56
C ASN A 154 -9.15 2.65 9.20
N LYS A 155 -7.97 2.95 8.63
CA LYS A 155 -7.52 2.29 7.39
C LYS A 155 -7.31 0.80 7.59
N PHE A 156 -6.74 0.39 8.73
CA PHE A 156 -6.61 -1.02 9.06
C PHE A 156 -7.97 -1.67 9.31
N ASN A 157 -8.85 -1.05 10.08
CA ASN A 157 -10.21 -1.55 10.32
C ASN A 157 -11.00 -1.72 9.02
N ALA A 158 -10.91 -0.76 8.10
CA ALA A 158 -11.58 -0.87 6.80
C ALA A 158 -11.05 -2.07 5.98
N TYR A 159 -9.74 -2.30 5.99
CA TYR A 159 -9.14 -3.47 5.36
C TYR A 159 -9.57 -4.78 6.06
N LEU A 160 -9.48 -4.84 7.39
CA LEU A 160 -9.83 -6.03 8.17
C LEU A 160 -11.30 -6.40 7.98
N LEU A 161 -12.20 -5.42 7.98
CA LEU A 161 -13.63 -5.65 7.73
C LEU A 161 -13.87 -6.21 6.32
N ALA A 162 -13.17 -5.70 5.30
CA ALA A 162 -13.31 -6.16 3.93
C ALA A 162 -12.74 -7.58 3.69
N ASN A 163 -11.84 -8.04 4.56
CA ASN A 163 -11.14 -9.33 4.40
C ASN A 163 -11.44 -10.31 5.55
N GLU A 164 -12.44 -10.03 6.39
CA GLU A 164 -12.81 -10.84 7.56
C GLU A 164 -11.61 -11.12 8.50
N GLY A 165 -10.71 -10.15 8.62
CA GLY A 165 -9.47 -10.25 9.40
C GLY A 165 -9.62 -9.79 10.85
N ILE A 166 -8.58 -10.02 11.65
CA ILE A 166 -8.52 -9.64 13.07
C ILE A 166 -7.46 -8.54 13.30
N GLY A 167 -7.83 -7.49 14.02
CA GLY A 167 -6.93 -6.43 14.47
C GLY A 167 -6.66 -6.51 15.96
N ILE A 168 -5.39 -6.50 16.36
CA ILE A 168 -4.97 -6.44 17.77
C ILE A 168 -4.14 -5.16 17.95
N TYR A 169 -4.64 -4.23 18.74
CA TYR A 169 -4.03 -2.91 18.92
C TYR A 169 -3.62 -2.70 20.38
N PHE A 170 -2.34 -2.43 20.60
CA PHE A 170 -1.81 -2.01 21.90
C PHE A 170 -1.86 -0.48 21.98
N LEU A 171 -2.82 0.04 22.73
CA LEU A 171 -3.13 1.47 22.80
C LEU A 171 -3.07 1.96 24.25
N ASP A 172 -2.38 3.07 24.48
CA ASP A 172 -2.32 3.73 25.79
C ASP A 172 -3.42 4.79 25.98
N ASN A 173 -4.15 5.13 24.91
CA ASN A 173 -5.26 6.08 24.94
C ASN A 173 -6.61 5.37 24.81
N ILE A 174 -7.36 5.31 25.91
CA ILE A 174 -8.68 4.68 25.96
C ILE A 174 -9.72 5.36 25.06
N ASN A 175 -9.59 6.67 24.78
CA ASN A 175 -10.51 7.37 23.88
C ASN A 175 -10.33 6.91 22.42
N VAL A 176 -9.09 6.65 22.00
CA VAL A 176 -8.79 6.07 20.68
C VAL A 176 -9.34 4.65 20.62
N ALA A 177 -9.08 3.86 21.65
CA ALA A 177 -9.55 2.48 21.73
C ALA A 177 -11.09 2.41 21.69
N ALA A 178 -11.77 3.27 22.46
CA ALA A 178 -13.24 3.36 22.53
C ALA A 178 -13.90 3.61 21.18
N ARG A 179 -13.23 4.35 20.28
CA ARG A 179 -13.76 4.73 18.97
C ARG A 179 -13.59 3.67 17.90
N LEU A 180 -12.64 2.75 18.07
CA LEU A 180 -12.08 1.96 16.97
C LEU A 180 -12.09 0.46 17.19
N THR A 181 -12.39 0.02 18.42
CA THR A 181 -12.36 -1.40 18.80
C THR A 181 -13.76 -1.93 19.06
N THR A 182 -13.93 -3.24 18.86
CA THR A 182 -15.16 -3.96 19.22
C THR A 182 -15.11 -4.54 20.62
N ASP A 183 -13.90 -4.89 21.05
CA ASP A 183 -13.60 -5.51 22.34
C ASP A 183 -12.39 -4.79 22.96
N LEU A 184 -12.45 -4.57 24.28
CA LEU A 184 -11.37 -4.00 25.07
C LEU A 184 -10.85 -5.03 26.07
N ASN A 185 -9.54 -5.04 26.23
CA ASN A 185 -8.84 -5.73 27.30
C ASN A 185 -7.92 -4.71 27.98
N ILE A 186 -8.26 -4.32 29.21
CA ILE A 186 -7.50 -3.34 29.96
C ILE A 186 -6.47 -4.06 30.81
N ILE A 187 -5.21 -3.70 30.60
CA ILE A 187 -4.06 -4.30 31.25
C ILE A 187 -3.43 -3.31 32.21
N TYR A 188 -3.22 -3.73 33.45
CA TYR A 188 -2.47 -2.99 34.46
C TYR A 188 -1.49 -3.93 35.15
N ASN A 189 -0.22 -3.51 35.30
CA ASN A 189 0.84 -4.33 35.90
C ASN A 189 0.93 -5.76 35.30
N ALA A 190 0.94 -5.82 33.96
CA ALA A 190 1.02 -7.06 33.17
C ALA A 190 -0.14 -8.06 33.41
N ARG A 191 -1.29 -7.58 33.90
CA ARG A 191 -2.49 -8.40 34.10
C ARG A 191 -3.70 -7.70 33.50
N THR A 192 -4.60 -8.49 32.91
CA THR A 192 -5.95 -8.00 32.61
C THR A 192 -6.65 -7.67 33.92
N ILE A 193 -7.33 -6.53 33.94
CA ILE A 193 -8.13 -6.07 35.08
C ILE A 193 -9.62 -5.90 34.73
N GLU A 194 -9.93 -5.77 33.44
CA GLU A 194 -11.28 -5.67 32.91
C GLU A 194 -11.25 -6.00 31.41
N GLN A 195 -12.17 -6.85 30.96
CA GLN A 195 -12.28 -7.27 29.55
C GLN A 195 -13.73 -7.38 29.12
N GLY A 196 -14.03 -7.02 27.87
CA GLY A 196 -15.37 -7.17 27.33
C GLY A 196 -15.61 -6.33 26.09
N LYS A 197 -16.88 -6.25 25.67
CA LYS A 197 -17.27 -5.38 24.55
C LYS A 197 -16.92 -3.91 24.86
N THR A 198 -16.36 -3.22 23.86
CA THR A 198 -15.89 -1.84 24.01
C THR A 198 -16.98 -0.93 24.56
N ASN A 199 -18.20 -0.99 24.01
CA ASN A 199 -19.32 -0.19 24.49
C ASN A 199 -19.66 -0.49 25.96
N LYS A 200 -19.65 -1.74 26.40
CA LYS A 200 -19.94 -2.13 27.79
C LYS A 200 -18.93 -1.55 28.78
N ILE A 201 -17.64 -1.73 28.50
CA ILE A 201 -16.57 -1.18 29.34
C ILE A 201 -16.62 0.34 29.36
N ILE A 202 -16.85 0.98 28.22
CA ILE A 202 -16.88 2.44 28.13
C ILE A 202 -18.12 3.00 28.84
N GLU A 203 -19.29 2.37 28.72
CA GLU A 203 -20.55 2.84 29.31
C GLU A 203 -20.64 2.59 30.82
N ASN A 204 -20.28 1.40 31.26
CA ASN A 204 -20.37 0.98 32.66
C ASN A 204 -19.09 0.25 33.12
N PRO A 205 -17.95 0.97 33.21
CA PRO A 205 -16.73 0.37 33.72
C PRO A 205 -16.90 -0.03 35.17
N ILE A 206 -16.39 -1.20 35.54
CA ILE A 206 -16.60 -1.71 36.89
C ILE A 206 -15.33 -1.59 37.73
N ASN A 207 -14.16 -1.84 37.15
CA ASN A 207 -12.91 -1.75 37.88
C ASN A 207 -12.66 -0.30 38.34
N PRO A 208 -12.32 -0.04 39.62
CA PRO A 208 -12.10 1.32 40.13
C PRO A 208 -11.04 2.11 39.36
N LEU A 209 -9.98 1.45 38.88
CA LEU A 209 -8.96 2.08 38.05
C LEU A 209 -9.51 2.47 36.68
N VAL A 210 -10.34 1.63 36.08
CA VAL A 210 -10.96 1.90 34.77
C VAL A 210 -12.00 3.02 34.88
N LYS A 211 -12.81 3.02 35.95
CA LYS A 211 -13.70 4.13 36.29
C LYS A 211 -12.95 5.45 36.36
N LYS A 212 -11.78 5.47 37.02
CA LYS A 212 -10.91 6.65 37.07
C LYS A 212 -10.42 7.07 35.69
N LEU A 213 -9.90 6.14 34.90
CA LEU A 213 -9.40 6.42 33.55
C LEU A 213 -10.47 7.02 32.63
N LEU A 214 -11.73 6.60 32.80
CA LEU A 214 -12.88 7.08 32.03
C LEU A 214 -13.60 8.28 32.66
N ASN A 215 -13.10 8.83 33.78
CA ASN A 215 -13.77 9.89 34.54
C ASN A 215 -15.21 9.55 34.94
N LYS A 216 -15.47 8.28 35.29
CA LYS A 216 -16.75 7.73 35.76
C LYS A 216 -16.73 7.35 37.24
N GLU A 217 -15.94 8.08 38.01
CA GLU A 217 -15.81 7.82 39.44
C GLU A 217 -17.09 8.22 40.22
N ASP A 218 -17.52 7.33 41.10
CA ASP A 218 -18.45 7.58 42.19
C ASP A 218 -17.70 7.57 43.54
N THR A 219 -18.31 8.04 44.63
CA THR A 219 -17.67 8.10 45.96
C THR A 219 -17.15 6.74 46.43
N LYS A 220 -17.89 5.66 46.16
CA LYS A 220 -17.50 4.29 46.50
C LYS A 220 -16.30 3.82 45.68
N SER A 221 -16.23 4.18 44.41
CA SER A 221 -15.13 3.82 43.53
C SER A 221 -13.82 4.51 43.93
N GLN A 222 -13.87 5.71 44.51
CA GLN A 222 -12.69 6.41 45.02
C GLN A 222 -12.12 5.73 46.27
N GLU A 223 -12.99 5.22 47.15
CA GLU A 223 -12.59 4.39 48.30
C GLU A 223 -11.99 3.06 47.81
N ASN A 224 -12.69 2.37 46.91
CA ASN A 224 -12.23 1.11 46.32
C ASN A 224 -10.92 1.28 45.53
N LEU A 225 -10.66 2.44 44.94
CA LEU A 225 -9.41 2.71 44.21
C LEU A 225 -8.22 2.75 45.16
N LYS A 226 -8.35 3.40 46.33
CA LYS A 226 -7.28 3.37 47.34
C LYS A 226 -7.01 1.94 47.78
N GLU A 227 -8.06 1.19 48.07
CA GLU A 227 -7.93 -0.22 48.43
C GLU A 227 -7.29 -1.06 47.30
N PHE A 228 -7.66 -0.81 46.04
CA PHE A 228 -7.09 -1.49 44.87
C PHE A 228 -5.59 -1.20 44.70
N LEU A 229 -5.17 0.05 44.90
CA LEU A 229 -3.76 0.46 44.79
C LEU A 229 -2.93 0.00 46.00
N ASP A 230 -3.49 0.06 47.21
CA ASP A 230 -2.82 -0.32 48.46
C ASP A 230 -2.68 -1.84 48.60
N LYS A 231 -3.65 -2.61 48.07
CA LYS A 231 -3.54 -4.06 47.90
C LYS A 231 -2.60 -4.38 46.76
N ASN A 232 -1.31 -4.10 46.97
CA ASN A 232 -0.23 -4.68 46.17
C ASN A 232 -0.42 -6.21 46.10
N TYR A 233 -0.95 -6.70 44.98
CA TYR A 233 -0.85 -8.07 44.49
C TYR A 233 -1.46 -9.23 45.30
N LEU A 234 -2.17 -9.00 46.41
CA LEU A 234 -2.63 -10.10 47.28
C LEU A 234 -4.01 -10.68 46.94
N PHE A 235 -4.83 -10.01 46.14
CA PHE A 235 -6.06 -10.62 45.62
C PHE A 235 -5.78 -11.17 44.25
N VAL A 236 -5.34 -12.42 44.24
CA VAL A 236 -5.44 -13.27 43.07
C VAL A 236 -6.93 -13.53 42.86
N ASN A 237 -7.61 -12.68 42.10
CA ASN A 237 -8.83 -13.13 41.45
C ASN A 237 -8.36 -14.08 40.33
N ILE A 238 -8.06 -15.31 40.73
CA ILE A 238 -7.80 -16.45 39.82
C ILE A 238 -9.06 -16.72 38.98
N LEU A 239 -10.20 -16.24 39.43
CA LEU A 239 -11.51 -16.50 38.87
C LEU A 239 -11.97 -15.27 38.09
N GLU A 240 -12.13 -15.47 36.79
CA GLU A 240 -12.88 -14.61 35.89
C GLU A 240 -14.32 -14.50 36.40
N TYR A 241 -14.76 -13.28 36.71
CA TYR A 241 -16.16 -13.02 37.08
C TYR A 241 -16.86 -12.33 35.92
N GLU A 242 -17.71 -13.07 35.24
CA GLU A 242 -18.65 -12.51 34.26
C GLU A 242 -19.75 -11.75 35.01
N ILE A 243 -19.88 -10.46 34.71
CA ILE A 243 -20.85 -9.57 35.36
C ILE A 243 -22.12 -9.52 34.52
N GLU A 244 -21.92 -9.45 33.21
CA GLU A 244 -22.93 -9.50 32.16
C GLU A 244 -22.31 -10.20 30.94
N PRO A 245 -23.11 -10.72 29.99
CA PRO A 245 -22.60 -11.44 28.83
C PRO A 245 -21.45 -10.71 28.14
N ASP A 246 -20.29 -11.34 27.97
CA ASP A 246 -19.10 -10.71 27.36
C ASP A 246 -18.51 -9.51 28.14
N HIS A 247 -18.66 -9.44 29.47
CA HIS A 247 -18.02 -8.44 30.34
C HIS A 247 -17.50 -9.08 31.63
N TYR A 248 -16.17 -9.06 31.77
CA TYR A 248 -15.41 -9.80 32.76
C TYR A 248 -14.51 -8.89 33.59
N ILE A 249 -14.40 -9.20 34.89
CA ILE A 249 -13.39 -8.64 35.81
C ILE A 249 -12.44 -9.73 36.28
N TRP A 250 -11.19 -9.31 36.47
CA TRP A 250 -10.06 -10.08 36.95
C TRP A 250 -9.44 -9.48 38.20
#